data_AF-A0A5C7K784-F1
#
_entry.id   AF-A0A5C7K784-F1
#
_cell.length_a   1.000
_cell.length_b   1.000
_cell.length_c   1.000
_cell.angle_alpha   90.00
_cell.angle_beta   90.00
_cell.angle_gamma   90.00
#
_symmetry.space_group_name_H-M   'P 1'
#
loop_
_entity.id
_entity.type
_entity.pdbx_description
1 polymer ?
#
loop_
_entity_poly.entity_id
_entity_poly.type
_entity_poly.pdbx_seq_one_letter_code
_entity_poly.pdbx_strand_id
1 'polypeptide(L)' 'MNVELSAGRIYEVELCSGERRLWRCVGDDARGVRWWRDCESGAEFSESSLMYAWSVIGEAPPALPAAPD' A
#
# COMPACT_ATOMS: atom_id res chain seq x y z
N MET A 1 10.05 -10.10 -10.91
CA MET A 1 9.48 -10.70 -9.70
C MET A 1 8.11 -10.08 -9.49
N ASN A 2 7.03 -10.87 -9.56
CA ASN A 2 5.67 -10.37 -9.35
C ASN A 2 5.42 -10.35 -7.84
N VAL A 3 5.30 -9.17 -7.24
CA VAL A 3 5.05 -9.08 -5.79
C VAL A 3 3.60 -9.55 -5.54
N GLU A 4 3.43 -10.68 -4.86
CA GLU A 4 2.12 -11.23 -4.53
C GLU A 4 1.52 -10.41 -3.37
N LEU A 5 0.85 -9.32 -3.74
CA LEU A 5 0.20 -8.41 -2.79
C LEU A 5 -1.01 -9.11 -2.17
N SER A 6 -0.90 -9.38 -0.88
CA SER A 6 -1.95 -10.02 -0.09
C SER A 6 -2.89 -8.96 0.49
N ALA A 7 -4.20 -9.14 0.28
CA ALA A 7 -5.20 -8.32 0.93
C ALA A 7 -5.03 -8.35 2.46
N GLY A 8 -5.18 -7.18 3.08
CA GLY A 8 -5.02 -6.99 4.52
C GLY A 8 -3.61 -6.65 4.98
N ARG A 9 -2.58 -6.79 4.13
CA ARG A 9 -1.18 -6.44 4.45
C ARG A 9 -0.82 -5.01 4.08
N ILE A 10 0.24 -4.49 4.69
CA ILE A 10 0.75 -3.14 4.44
C ILE A 10 2.02 -3.26 3.60
N TYR A 11 2.12 -2.41 2.60
CA TYR A 11 3.25 -2.37 1.68
C TYR A 11 3.84 -0.96 1.68
N GLU A 12 5.17 -0.92 1.64
CA GLU A 12 5.88 0.32 1.39
C GLU A 12 5.90 0.58 -0.11
N VAL A 13 5.46 1.77 -0.48
CA VAL A 13 5.42 2.25 -1.85
C VAL A 13 6.22 3.51 -1.98
N GLU A 14 6.92 3.65 -3.10
CA GLU A 14 7.63 4.87 -3.46
C GLU A 14 6.87 5.56 -4.58
N LEU A 15 6.56 6.84 -4.36
CA LEU A 15 5.99 7.71 -5.37
C LEU A 15 7.10 8.19 -6.31
N CYS A 16 6.75 8.56 -7.53
CA CYS A 16 7.69 9.18 -8.48
C CYS A 16 8.36 10.46 -7.94
N SER A 17 7.80 11.08 -6.90
CA SER A 17 8.37 12.21 -6.15
C SER A 17 9.59 11.82 -5.28
N GLY A 18 9.80 10.52 -5.03
CA GLY A 18 10.75 9.98 -4.05
C GLY A 18 10.16 9.84 -2.64
N GLU A 19 8.89 10.17 -2.45
CA GLU A 19 8.18 10.01 -1.19
C GLU A 19 7.81 8.53 -0.96
N ARG A 20 8.16 8.00 0.21
CA ARG A 20 7.79 6.65 0.62
C ARG A 20 6.54 6.70 1.50
N ARG A 21 5.54 5.90 1.16
CA ARG A 21 4.28 5.80 1.90
C ARG A 21 3.93 4.36 2.23
N LEU A 22 3.10 4.20 3.25
CA LEU A 22 2.63 2.90 3.73
C LEU A 22 1.18 2.70 3.33
N TRP A 23 0.94 1.83 2.35
CA TRP A 23 -0.39 1.56 1.83
C TRP A 23 -0.82 0.15 2.18
N ARG A 24 -2.00 0.04 2.79
CA ARG A 24 -2.63 -1.23 3.09
C ARG A 24 -3.37 -1.73 1.86
N CYS A 25 -3.03 -2.92 1.39
CA CYS A 25 -3.79 -3.58 0.34
C CYS A 25 -5.16 -3.97 0.91
N VAL A 26 -6.24 -3.43 0.34
CA VAL A 26 -7.61 -3.75 0.74
C VAL A 26 -8.07 -5.03 0.04
N GLY A 27 -7.65 -5.22 -1.21
CA GLY A 27 -8.01 -6.34 -2.08
C GLY A 27 -8.34 -5.85 -3.48
N ASP A 28 -8.72 -6.78 -4.36
CA ASP A 28 -9.14 -6.45 -5.72
C ASP A 28 -10.66 -6.24 -5.78
N ASP A 29 -11.09 -5.23 -6.52
CA ASP A 29 -12.51 -4.93 -6.74
C ASP A 29 -13.15 -5.94 -7.69
N ALA A 30 -14.47 -5.87 -7.89
CA ALA A 30 -15.19 -6.77 -8.82
C ALA A 30 -14.68 -6.69 -10.28
N ARG A 31 -13.93 -5.63 -10.63
CA ARG A 31 -13.29 -5.44 -11.93
C ARG A 31 -11.84 -5.95 -11.99
N GLY A 32 -11.31 -6.52 -10.90
CA GLY A 32 -9.92 -6.94 -10.78
C GLY A 32 -8.93 -5.78 -10.59
N VAL A 33 -9.41 -4.60 -10.19
CA VAL A 33 -8.57 -3.43 -9.89
C VAL A 33 -8.17 -3.48 -8.44
N ARG A 34 -6.88 -3.34 -8.12
CA ARG A 34 -6.42 -3.39 -6.73
C ARG A 34 -6.71 -2.09 -5.99
N TRP A 35 -7.21 -2.25 -4.77
CA TRP A 35 -7.50 -1.17 -3.84
C TRP A 35 -6.48 -1.09 -2.73
N TRP A 36 -6.20 0.16 -2.37
CA TRP A 36 -5.18 0.55 -1.43
C TRP A 36 -5.76 1.57 -0.47
N ARG A 37 -5.37 1.48 0.79
CA ARG A 37 -5.71 2.46 1.81
C ARG A 37 -4.41 3.03 2.37
N ASP A 38 -4.23 4.34 2.21
CA ASP A 38 -3.10 5.04 2.81
C ASP A 38 -3.21 5.00 4.33
N CYS A 39 -2.18 4.48 4.99
CA CYS A 39 -2.18 4.32 6.44
C CYS A 39 -2.03 5.67 7.16
N GLU A 40 -1.45 6.69 6.52
CA GLU A 40 -1.19 7.99 7.14
C GLU A 40 -2.46 8.86 7.16
N SER A 41 -3.17 8.91 6.04
CA SER A 41 -4.35 9.77 5.83
C SER A 41 -5.66 9.01 5.99
N GLY A 42 -5.63 7.67 5.93
CA GLY A 42 -6.84 6.83 5.93
C GLY A 42 -7.60 6.82 4.59
N ALA A 43 -7.05 7.45 3.55
CA ALA A 43 -7.70 7.58 2.25
C ALA A 43 -7.63 6.27 1.46
N GLU A 44 -8.75 5.87 0.85
CA GLU A 44 -8.85 4.71 -0.01
C GLU A 44 -8.81 5.13 -1.48
N PHE A 45 -7.97 4.46 -2.27
CA PHE A 45 -7.86 4.68 -3.71
C PHE A 45 -7.48 3.38 -4.43
N SER A 46 -7.76 3.38 -5.72
CA SER A 46 -7.41 2.27 -6.61
C SER A 46 -6.19 2.63 -7.46
N GLU A 47 -5.55 1.62 -8.06
CA GLU A 47 -4.47 1.84 -9.03
C GLU A 47 -4.88 2.79 -10.18
N SER A 48 -6.16 2.79 -10.56
CA SER A 48 -6.71 3.64 -11.62
C SER A 48 -7.00 5.08 -11.18
N SER A 49 -7.08 5.35 -9.88
CA SER A 49 -7.40 6.68 -9.33
C SER A 49 -6.15 7.55 -9.15
N LEU A 50 -4.97 6.95 -9.09
CA LEU A 50 -3.72 7.66 -8.93
C LEU A 50 -3.29 8.28 -10.25
N MET A 51 -3.19 9.61 -10.28
CA MET A 51 -2.71 10.35 -11.45
C MET A 51 -1.17 10.35 -11.58
N TYR A 52 -0.47 9.66 -10.67
CA TYR A 52 0.99 9.61 -10.62
C TYR A 52 1.52 8.18 -10.58
N ALA A 53 2.72 7.99 -11.10
CA ALA A 53 3.43 6.71 -11.06
C ALA A 53 3.94 6.43 -9.63
N TRP A 54 3.88 5.16 -9.26
CA TRP A 54 4.27 4.64 -7.96
C TRP A 54 4.76 3.21 -8.12
N SER A 55 5.54 2.73 -7.17
CA SER A 55 6.08 1.37 -7.18
C SER A 55 6.10 0.80 -5.78
N VAL A 56 5.64 -0.45 -5.65
CA VAL A 56 5.75 -1.17 -4.39
C VAL A 56 7.21 -1.56 -4.19
N ILE A 57 7.81 -1.09 -3.11
CA ILE A 57 9.18 -1.42 -2.71
C ILE A 57 9.20 -2.78 -2.02
N GLY A 58 8.24 -3.05 -1.15
CA GLY A 58 8.14 -4.31 -0.42
C GLY A 58 6.99 -4.34 0.58
N GLU A 59 6.83 -5.49 1.23
CA GLU A 59 5.93 -5.59 2.38
C GLU A 59 6.52 -4.80 3.55
N ALA A 60 5.74 -3.85 4.07
CA ALA A 60 6.14 -3.14 5.27
C ALA A 60 6.00 -4.11 6.45
N PRO A 61 7.01 -4.21 7.35
CA PRO A 61 6.86 -5.01 8.54
C PRO A 61 5.61 -4.55 9.28
N PRO A 62 4.74 -5.48 9.76
CA PRO A 62 3.65 -5.09 10.64
C PRO A 62 4.30 -4.32 11.77
N ALA A 63 3.91 -3.06 11.97
CA ALA A 63 4.43 -2.24 13.03
C ALA A 63 4.31 -3.07 14.32
N LEU A 64 5.42 -3.64 14.77
CA LEU A 64 5.47 -4.37 16.02
C LEU A 64 4.94 -3.36 17.04
N PRO A 65 3.91 -3.68 17.84
CA PRO A 65 3.50 -2.79 18.91
C PRO A 65 4.78 -2.54 19.69
N ALA A 66 5.26 -1.30 19.69
CA ALA A 66 6.46 -0.91 20.41
C ALA A 66 6.31 -1.50 21.81
N ALA A 67 7.15 -2.48 22.14
CA ALA A 67 7.03 -3.22 23.37
C ALA A 67 6.99 -2.19 24.51
N PRO A 68 5.97 -2.21 25.41
CA PRO A 68 6.03 -1.38 26.58
C PRO A 68 7.24 -1.83 27.41
N ASP A 69 8.09 -0.86 27.77
CA ASP A 69 9.20 -1.01 28.74
C ASP A 69 8.71 -1.54 30.09
#